data_AF-A0A7R9L832-F1
#
_entry.id   AF-A0A7R9L832-F1
#
_cell.length_a   1.000
_cell.length_b   1.000
_cell.length_c   1.000
_cell.angle_alpha   90.00
_cell.angle_beta   90.00
_cell.angle_gamma   90.00
#
_symmetry.space_group_name_H-M   'P 1'
#
loop_
_entity.id
_entity.type
_entity.pdbx_description
1 polymer ?
#
loop_
_entity_poly.entity_id
_entity_poly.type
_entity_poly.pdbx_seq_one_letter_code
_entity_poly.pdbx_strand_id
1 'polypeptide(L)'
;MEKLAAAGSLCRRLGVEEGLELVPPTFELFFKDDALGDPMVNESQAIALGWANAEQLAQMKELTQKVNVVLKDLFAQGNMLLVDFKLEFGVFHDRIVLGDEFSPDGCRLWDKDTKKKLDKDRFRQGLGGVVEAYEEVATRIGVDLSDI
;
A
#
# COMPACT_ATOMS: atom_id res chain seq x y z
N MET A 1 -0.89 -6.47 1.15
CA MET A 1 0.06 -5.35 0.98
C MET A 1 1.10 -5.75 -0.05
N GLU A 2 1.35 -4.89 -1.02
CA GLU A 2 2.44 -5.03 -1.99
C GLU A 2 3.58 -4.08 -1.60
N LYS A 3 4.82 -4.56 -1.59
CA LYS A 3 6.00 -3.76 -1.21
C LYS A 3 7.04 -3.78 -2.32
N LEU A 4 7.38 -2.58 -2.80
CA LEU A 4 8.41 -2.35 -3.83
C LEU A 4 9.76 -1.97 -3.22
N ALA A 5 9.73 -1.33 -2.05
CA ALA A 5 10.92 -1.05 -1.25
C ALA A 5 10.62 -1.32 0.23
N ALA A 6 11.66 -1.65 0.99
CA ALA A 6 11.51 -1.92 2.41
C ALA A 6 11.16 -0.65 3.18
N ALA A 7 10.07 -0.71 3.95
CA ALA A 7 9.65 0.37 4.83
C ALA A 7 8.78 -0.17 5.97
N GLY A 8 8.57 0.68 6.98
CA GLY A 8 7.58 0.44 8.04
C GLY A 8 7.78 -0.88 8.80
N SER A 9 6.74 -1.71 8.85
CA SER A 9 6.76 -2.98 9.60
C SER A 9 7.76 -4.00 9.04
N LEU A 10 8.08 -3.95 7.74
CA LEU A 10 9.04 -4.87 7.14
C LEU A 10 10.46 -4.64 7.71
N CYS A 11 10.92 -3.38 7.74
CA CYS A 11 12.20 -3.02 8.32
C CYS A 11 12.30 -3.42 9.79
N ARG A 12 11.24 -3.16 10.59
CA ARG A 12 11.22 -3.55 12.01
C ARG A 12 11.26 -5.06 12.22
N ARG A 13 10.55 -5.82 11.37
CA ARG A 13 10.41 -7.27 11.54
C ARG A 13 11.61 -8.05 11.04
N LEU A 14 12.26 -7.58 9.97
CA LEU A 14 13.35 -8.30 9.30
C LEU A 14 14.73 -7.64 9.49
N GLY A 15 14.81 -6.45 10.09
CA GLY A 15 16.07 -5.74 10.31
C GLY A 15 16.73 -5.21 9.04
N VAL A 16 15.98 -5.07 7.94
CA VAL A 16 16.47 -4.51 6.67
C VAL A 16 16.41 -2.99 6.66
N GLU A 17 17.29 -2.36 5.89
CA GLU A 17 17.37 -0.91 5.74
C GLU A 17 16.12 -0.33 5.04
N GLU A 18 15.63 0.82 5.51
CA GLU A 18 14.52 1.54 4.86
C GLU A 18 14.98 2.05 3.48
N GLY A 19 14.18 1.76 2.45
CA GLY A 19 14.48 2.11 1.07
C GLY A 19 15.21 1.02 0.27
N LEU A 20 15.54 -0.13 0.88
CA LEU A 20 16.05 -1.29 0.14
C LEU A 20 15.05 -1.71 -0.94
N GLU A 21 15.46 -1.68 -2.21
CA GLU A 21 14.63 -2.12 -3.34
C GLU A 21 14.35 -3.63 -3.25
N LEU A 22 13.09 -4.01 -3.47
CA LEU A 22 12.63 -5.39 -3.43
C LEU A 22 12.37 -5.87 -4.87
N VAL A 23 13.24 -6.77 -5.35
CA VAL A 23 13.17 -7.34 -6.70
C VAL A 23 13.15 -8.87 -6.61
N PRO A 24 12.02 -9.54 -6.90
CA PRO A 24 10.71 -8.95 -7.22
C PRO A 24 10.05 -8.27 -6.01
N PRO A 25 9.01 -7.42 -6.22
CA PRO A 25 8.18 -6.90 -5.13
C PRO A 25 7.65 -8.02 -4.24
N THR A 26 7.51 -7.76 -2.95
CA THR A 26 7.01 -8.74 -1.99
C THR A 26 5.54 -8.51 -1.68
N PHE A 27 4.79 -9.59 -1.52
CA PHE A 27 3.36 -9.57 -1.18
C PHE A 27 3.13 -10.16 0.22
N GLU A 28 2.38 -9.45 1.05
CA GLU A 28 2.11 -9.81 2.44
C GLU A 28 0.62 -9.73 2.76
N LEU A 29 0.10 -10.72 3.50
CA LEU A 29 -1.27 -10.76 4.00
C LEU A 29 -1.32 -10.35 5.48
N PHE A 30 -2.35 -9.59 5.84
CA PHE A 30 -2.62 -9.17 7.20
C PHE A 30 -4.08 -9.43 7.50
N PHE A 31 -4.36 -10.01 8.67
CA PHE A 31 -5.73 -10.20 9.14
C PHE A 31 -6.22 -8.88 9.74
N LYS A 32 -7.30 -8.31 9.18
CA LYS A 32 -7.84 -7.02 9.61
C LYS A 32 -8.56 -7.17 10.96
N ASP A 33 -7.89 -6.78 12.03
CA ASP A 33 -8.41 -6.79 13.40
C ASP A 33 -7.59 -5.79 14.23
N ASP A 34 -8.18 -4.61 14.46
CA ASP A 34 -7.54 -3.52 15.20
C ASP A 34 -7.16 -3.92 16.64
N ALA A 35 -7.94 -4.81 17.28
CA ALA A 35 -7.66 -5.25 18.64
C ALA A 35 -6.43 -6.16 18.72
N LEU A 36 -6.14 -6.88 17.64
CA LEU A 36 -4.95 -7.71 17.49
C LEU A 36 -3.78 -6.96 16.82
N GLY A 37 -4.00 -5.72 16.38
CA GLY A 37 -3.01 -4.90 15.70
C GLY A 37 -2.65 -5.42 14.30
N ASP A 38 -3.65 -5.95 13.59
CA ASP A 38 -3.54 -6.49 12.24
C ASP A 38 -2.37 -7.50 12.06
N PRO A 39 -2.44 -8.69 12.67
CA PRO A 39 -1.34 -9.64 12.61
C PRO A 39 -1.08 -10.10 11.17
N MET A 40 0.21 -10.26 10.82
CA MET A 40 0.60 -10.85 9.54
C MET A 40 0.20 -12.33 9.51
N VAL A 41 -0.36 -12.75 8.39
CA VAL A 41 -0.79 -14.13 8.14
C VAL A 41 -0.26 -14.64 6.80
N ASN A 42 -0.37 -15.94 6.58
CA ASN A 42 -0.07 -16.56 5.28
C ASN A 42 -1.34 -17.15 4.65
N GLU A 43 -1.22 -17.60 3.40
CA GLU A 43 -2.35 -18.16 2.64
C GLU A 43 -2.94 -19.42 3.31
N SER A 44 -2.11 -20.27 3.92
CA SER A 44 -2.61 -21.50 4.55
C SER A 44 -3.44 -21.19 5.80
N GLN A 45 -3.09 -20.17 6.58
CA GLN A 45 -3.88 -19.67 7.70
C GLN A 45 -5.20 -19.07 7.20
N ALA A 46 -5.17 -18.25 6.15
CA ALA A 46 -6.37 -17.65 5.57
C ALA A 46 -7.37 -18.69 5.05
N ILE A 47 -6.87 -19.75 4.42
CA ILE A 47 -7.69 -20.88 3.94
C ILE A 47 -8.21 -21.72 5.11
N ALA A 48 -7.34 -22.12 6.03
CA ALA A 48 -7.71 -22.98 7.15
C ALA A 48 -8.74 -22.32 8.09
N LEU A 49 -8.71 -20.99 8.21
CA LEU A 49 -9.64 -20.21 9.01
C LEU A 49 -10.87 -19.73 8.22
N GLY A 50 -10.96 -20.08 6.93
CA GLY A 50 -12.14 -19.81 6.10
C GLY A 50 -12.34 -18.35 5.71
N TRP A 51 -11.29 -17.51 5.76
CA TRP A 51 -11.37 -16.10 5.38
C TRP A 51 -11.42 -15.90 3.86
N ALA A 52 -10.74 -16.77 3.12
CA ALA A 52 -10.76 -16.81 1.67
C ALA A 52 -10.35 -18.20 1.17
N ASN A 53 -10.85 -18.60 0.00
CA ASN A 53 -10.37 -19.80 -0.67
C ASN A 53 -9.12 -19.53 -1.53
N ALA A 54 -8.47 -20.58 -2.02
CA ALA A 54 -7.24 -20.48 -2.80
C ALA A 54 -7.41 -19.68 -4.11
N GLU A 55 -8.56 -19.82 -4.79
CA GLU A 55 -8.86 -19.10 -6.03
C GLU A 55 -9.01 -17.60 -5.78
N GLN A 56 -9.74 -17.23 -4.72
CA GLN A 56 -9.92 -15.85 -4.29
C GLN A 56 -8.58 -15.20 -3.93
N LEU A 57 -7.72 -15.90 -3.17
CA LEU A 57 -6.37 -15.41 -2.83
C LEU A 57 -5.51 -15.19 -4.07
N ALA A 58 -5.55 -16.12 -5.03
CA ALA A 58 -4.84 -15.98 -6.30
C ALA A 58 -5.35 -14.76 -7.10
N GLN A 59 -6.67 -14.58 -7.20
CA GLN A 59 -7.28 -13.43 -7.88
C GLN A 59 -6.93 -12.10 -7.20
N MET A 60 -6.98 -12.02 -5.86
CA MET A 60 -6.56 -10.83 -5.11
C MET A 60 -5.10 -10.46 -5.37
N LYS A 61 -4.21 -11.45 -5.43
CA LYS A 61 -2.79 -11.26 -5.73
C LYS A 61 -2.57 -10.78 -7.16
N GLU A 62 -3.24 -11.39 -8.14
CA GLU A 62 -3.18 -10.97 -9.54
C GLU A 62 -3.66 -9.52 -9.73
N LEU A 63 -4.80 -9.17 -9.12
CA LEU A 63 -5.32 -7.81 -9.14
C LEU A 63 -4.36 -6.82 -8.47
N THR A 64 -3.77 -7.21 -7.34
CA THR A 64 -2.76 -6.38 -6.65
C THR A 64 -1.55 -6.10 -7.54
N GLN A 65 -1.06 -7.09 -8.29
CA GLN A 65 0.04 -6.91 -9.23
C GLN A 65 -0.33 -5.99 -10.41
N LYS A 66 -1.56 -6.11 -10.94
CA LYS A 66 -2.06 -5.20 -11.98
C LYS A 66 -2.17 -3.76 -11.46
N VAL A 67 -2.68 -3.58 -10.25
CA VAL A 67 -2.73 -2.28 -9.56
C VAL A 67 -1.33 -1.73 -9.36
N ASN A 68 -0.36 -2.56 -8.95
CA ASN A 68 1.03 -2.16 -8.78
C ASN A 68 1.61 -1.54 -10.07
N VAL A 69 1.41 -2.19 -11.22
CA VAL A 69 1.86 -1.67 -12.53
C VAL A 69 1.27 -0.29 -12.80
N VAL A 70 -0.05 -0.15 -12.70
CA VAL A 70 -0.75 1.12 -12.97
C VAL A 70 -0.29 2.24 -12.03
N LEU A 71 -0.24 1.96 -10.73
CA LEU A 71 0.12 2.96 -9.73
C LEU A 71 1.60 3.35 -9.80
N LYS A 72 2.49 2.38 -10.04
CA LYS A 72 3.92 2.67 -10.19
C LYS A 72 4.16 3.65 -11.33
N ASP A 73 3.50 3.44 -12.47
CA ASP A 73 3.62 4.34 -13.62
C ASP A 73 2.98 5.70 -13.34
N LEU A 74 1.81 5.74 -12.70
CA LEU A 74 1.12 6.98 -12.31
C LEU A 74 2.01 7.84 -11.39
N PHE A 75 2.53 7.26 -10.31
CA PHE A 75 3.35 8.01 -9.34
C PHE A 75 4.71 8.39 -9.91
N ALA A 76 5.29 7.58 -10.80
CA ALA A 76 6.52 7.93 -11.50
C ALA A 76 6.35 9.20 -12.38
N GLN A 77 5.19 9.39 -13.02
CA GLN A 77 4.88 10.61 -13.79
C GLN A 77 4.83 11.85 -12.90
N GLY A 78 4.37 11.73 -11.66
CA GLY A 78 4.38 12.78 -10.63
C GLY A 78 5.72 12.94 -9.89
N ASN A 79 6.81 12.35 -10.39
CA ASN A 79 8.13 12.33 -9.74
C ASN A 79 8.11 11.77 -8.30
N MET A 80 7.32 10.72 -8.08
CA MET A 80 7.20 10.02 -6.80
C MET A 80 7.56 8.55 -6.94
N LEU A 81 7.97 7.96 -5.81
CA LEU A 81 8.22 6.54 -5.65
C LEU A 81 7.07 5.93 -4.87
N LEU A 82 6.42 4.95 -5.48
CA LEU A 82 5.52 4.05 -4.78
C LEU A 82 6.36 3.03 -4.01
N VAL A 83 6.35 3.12 -2.68
CA VAL A 83 7.21 2.32 -1.79
C VAL A 83 6.49 1.04 -1.39
N ASP A 84 5.28 1.17 -0.88
CA ASP A 84 4.35 0.06 -0.63
C ASP A 84 2.90 0.57 -0.60
N PHE A 85 1.94 -0.35 -0.72
CA PHE A 85 0.53 -0.03 -0.56
C PHE A 85 -0.29 -1.20 -0.04
N LYS A 86 -1.42 -0.87 0.59
CA LYS A 86 -2.44 -1.80 1.09
C LYS A 86 -3.67 -1.72 0.20
N LEU A 87 -4.26 -2.87 -0.10
CA LEU A 87 -5.58 -2.99 -0.72
C LEU A 87 -6.44 -3.90 0.16
N GLU A 88 -7.74 -3.65 0.15
CA GLU A 88 -8.74 -4.54 0.74
C GLU A 88 -9.73 -4.95 -0.35
N PHE A 89 -10.10 -6.23 -0.35
CA PHE A 89 -10.97 -6.80 -1.38
C PHE A 89 -12.24 -7.34 -0.74
N GLY A 90 -13.34 -7.27 -1.49
CA GLY A 90 -14.61 -7.89 -1.15
C GLY A 90 -15.08 -8.83 -2.24
N VAL A 91 -16.13 -9.59 -1.93
CA VAL A 91 -16.84 -10.42 -2.92
C VAL A 91 -18.13 -9.71 -3.31
N PHE A 92 -18.32 -9.48 -4.60
CA PHE A 92 -19.56 -8.93 -5.16
C PHE A 92 -20.01 -9.77 -6.34
N HIS A 93 -21.18 -10.42 -6.21
CA HIS A 93 -21.70 -11.40 -7.18
C HIS A 93 -20.65 -12.45 -7.57
N ASP A 94 -20.10 -13.14 -6.57
CA ASP A 94 -19.06 -14.17 -6.70
C ASP A 94 -17.75 -13.72 -7.38
N ARG A 95 -17.52 -12.41 -7.52
CA ARG A 95 -16.29 -11.85 -8.07
C ARG A 95 -15.51 -11.10 -7.00
N ILE A 96 -14.19 -11.24 -7.02
CA ILE A 96 -13.28 -10.41 -6.24
C ILE A 96 -13.28 -8.99 -6.82
N VAL A 97 -13.56 -8.02 -5.97
CA VAL A 97 -13.59 -6.60 -6.32
C VAL A 97 -12.74 -5.82 -5.32
N LEU A 98 -11.96 -4.87 -5.82
CA LEU A 98 -11.24 -3.92 -4.97
C LEU A 98 -12.25 -3.05 -4.23
N GLY A 99 -12.17 -3.02 -2.90
CA GLY A 99 -13.00 -2.17 -2.04
C GLY A 99 -12.17 -1.10 -1.33
N ASP A 100 -12.65 -0.68 -0.15
CA ASP A 100 -12.01 0.33 0.71
C ASP A 100 -11.64 1.61 -0.06
N GLU A 101 -10.45 2.14 0.18
CA GLU A 101 -9.91 3.32 -0.47
C GLU A 101 -8.47 3.08 -0.95
N PHE A 102 -8.01 3.97 -1.84
CA PHE A 102 -6.60 4.14 -2.11
C PHE A 102 -6.24 5.62 -1.92
N SER A 103 -5.41 5.90 -0.92
CA SER A 103 -5.01 7.25 -0.52
C SER A 103 -3.61 7.23 0.10
N PRO A 104 -2.99 8.40 0.39
CA PRO A 104 -1.74 8.47 1.15
C PRO A 104 -1.84 7.95 2.60
N ASP A 105 -3.04 7.59 3.08
CA ASP A 105 -3.21 6.84 4.34
C ASP A 105 -2.81 5.36 4.21
N GLY A 106 -3.14 4.77 3.06
CA GLY A 106 -2.98 3.34 2.74
C GLY A 106 -1.77 3.00 1.86
N CYS A 107 -1.01 4.00 1.41
CA CYS A 107 0.23 3.80 0.64
C CYS A 107 1.38 4.65 1.19
N ARG A 108 2.62 4.24 0.88
CA ARG A 108 3.82 5.04 1.12
C ARG A 108 4.30 5.64 -0.19
N LEU A 109 4.44 6.96 -0.20
CA LEU A 109 4.85 7.75 -1.35
C LEU A 109 6.02 8.62 -0.94
N TRP A 110 7.15 8.48 -1.62
CA TRP A 110 8.31 9.33 -1.39
C TRP A 110 8.57 10.18 -2.62
N ASP A 111 8.95 11.43 -2.42
CA ASP A 111 9.53 12.24 -3.49
C ASP A 111 10.77 11.52 -4.06
N LYS A 112 10.88 11.43 -5.39
CA LYS A 112 11.89 10.58 -6.03
C LYS A 112 13.31 11.07 -5.79
N ASP A 113 13.50 12.38 -5.78
CA ASP A 113 14.80 13.05 -5.72
C ASP A 113 15.27 13.24 -4.27
N THR A 114 14.36 13.68 -3.40
CA THR A 114 14.69 14.05 -2.01
C THR A 114 14.40 12.94 -1.00
N LYS A 115 13.65 11.90 -1.39
CA LYS A 115 13.08 10.89 -0.49
C LYS A 115 12.18 11.47 0.60
N LYS A 116 11.68 12.70 0.44
CA LYS A 116 10.69 13.29 1.34
C LYS A 116 9.46 12.39 1.38
N LYS A 117 9.06 11.95 2.57
CA LYS A 117 7.81 11.19 2.77
C LYS A 117 6.61 12.09 2.49
N LEU A 118 5.68 11.63 1.65
CA LEU A 118 4.48 12.35 1.20
C LEU A 118 3.18 11.64 1.65
N ASP A 119 3.28 10.78 2.66
CA ASP A 119 2.20 9.90 3.12
C ASP A 119 2.00 9.97 4.65
N LYS A 120 1.10 9.13 5.18
CA LYS A 120 0.76 9.07 6.61
C LYS A 120 1.96 8.81 7.53
N ASP A 121 3.09 8.31 7.05
CA ASP A 121 4.31 8.22 7.86
C ASP A 121 4.77 9.60 8.38
N ARG A 122 4.40 10.71 7.72
CA ARG A 122 4.62 12.06 8.25
C ARG A 122 3.92 12.27 9.61
N PHE A 123 2.70 11.76 9.77
CA PHE A 123 2.00 11.75 11.05
C PHE A 123 2.64 10.74 12.00
N ARG A 124 2.87 9.50 11.56
CA ARG A 124 3.41 8.41 12.40
C ARG A 124 4.79 8.73 12.99
N GLN A 125 5.60 9.53 12.28
CA GLN A 125 6.97 9.89 12.67
C GLN A 125 7.08 11.34 13.17
N GLY A 126 5.97 12.07 13.33
CA GLY A 126 5.99 13.45 13.85
C GLY A 126 6.71 14.47 12.95
N LEU A 127 6.71 14.25 11.62
CA LEU A 127 7.40 15.10 10.64
C LEU A 127 6.61 16.39 10.29
N GLY A 128 5.36 16.50 10.74
CA GLY A 128 4.46 17.61 10.41
C GLY A 128 4.10 17.70 8.92
N GLY A 129 3.29 18.68 8.55
CA GLY A 129 2.96 18.95 7.14
C GLY A 129 2.21 17.79 6.45
N VAL A 130 1.21 17.21 7.12
CA VAL A 130 0.52 16.00 6.64
C VAL A 130 -0.45 16.37 5.52
N VAL A 131 -1.29 17.39 5.73
CA VAL A 131 -2.29 17.83 4.76
C VAL A 131 -1.59 18.37 3.50
N GLU A 132 -0.55 19.18 3.70
CA GLU A 132 0.24 19.78 2.63
C GLU A 132 0.92 18.71 1.77
N ALA A 133 1.35 17.60 2.38
CA ALA A 133 1.89 16.47 1.63
C ALA A 133 0.82 15.76 0.79
N TYR A 134 -0.42 15.67 1.28
CA TYR A 134 -1.51 15.01 0.56
C TYR A 134 -1.99 15.90 -0.60
N GLU A 135 -2.07 17.22 -0.40
CA GLU A 135 -2.33 18.21 -1.45
C GLU A 135 -1.22 18.18 -2.53
N GLU A 136 0.04 18.03 -2.11
CA GLU A 136 1.17 17.88 -3.01
C GLU A 136 1.05 16.60 -3.85
N VAL A 137 0.67 15.47 -3.24
CA VAL A 137 0.41 14.23 -3.99
C VAL A 137 -0.72 14.44 -5.00
N ALA A 138 -1.86 14.99 -4.57
CA ALA A 138 -3.02 15.26 -5.42
C ALA A 138 -2.65 16.12 -6.63
N THR A 139 -1.93 17.23 -6.39
CA THR A 139 -1.46 18.13 -7.45
C THR A 139 -0.55 17.40 -8.45
N ARG A 140 0.41 16.59 -7.96
CA ARG A 140 1.36 15.87 -8.81
C ARG A 140 0.72 14.76 -9.66
N ILE A 141 -0.42 14.23 -9.24
CA ILE A 141 -1.22 13.27 -10.04
C ILE A 141 -2.35 13.94 -10.84
N GLY A 142 -2.42 15.28 -10.82
CA GLY A 142 -3.38 16.05 -11.62
C GLY A 142 -4.82 16.09 -11.06
N VAL A 143 -4.99 15.86 -9.76
CA VAL A 143 -6.28 16.05 -9.08
C VAL A 143 -6.46 17.54 -8.79
N ASP A 144 -7.58 18.10 -9.25
CA ASP A 144 -7.98 19.47 -8.94
C ASP A 144 -8.67 19.51 -7.56
N LEU A 145 -8.14 20.32 -6.66
CA LEU A 145 -8.65 20.51 -5.30
C LEU A 145 -9.42 21.84 -5.14
N SER A 146 -9.58 22.64 -6.20
CA SER A 146 -10.19 23.98 -6.09
C SER A 146 -11.65 23.98 -5.63
N ASP A 147 -12.33 22.86 -5.77
CA ASP A 147 -13.75 22.68 -5.46
C ASP A 147 -14.01 22.05 -4.07
N ILE A 148 -12.97 21.94 -3.24
CA ILE A 148 -13.00 21.35 -1.88
C ILE A 148 -12.69 22.44 -0.84
#